data_AF-A0A7Y5TBG6-F1
#
_entry.id   AF-A0A7Y5TBG6-F1
#
_cell.length_a   1.000
_cell.length_b   1.000
_cell.length_c   1.000
_cell.angle_alpha   90.00
_cell.angle_beta   90.00
_cell.angle_gamma   90.00
#
_symmetry.space_group_name_H-M   'P 1'
#
loop_
_entity.id
_entity.type
_entity.pdbx_description
1 polymer ?
#
loop_
_entity_poly.entity_id
_entity_poly.type
_entity_poly.pdbx_seq_one_letter_code
_entity_poly.pdbx_strand_id
1 'polypeptide(L)'
;MGHATARTISLFGATGHLIDVQVDLAHGVVATAMVGRPDASIHEARDRCRAAVTNSEFEWPSTRRVTILLSPADLPKSGPHFDLAIAVSVLAAAGKVPRRALDGVVFVGELTLDGRLRAVPGVLPMTMAAKARGITCMVVPEPQADEAALVPDMAVIGARSLRQVVAHLRGDEVPVAPPVEPLASASLLTWRGDQRIDDLDMADVVGMADARYALEVAAAGGHHLMLSGPKGSGKTTLAERIPSLLPDLSLEESLELTAIYSLSGGLPPGRTMITRPPFRAPHHSASRTSLLGGGSGRVRPGELSRAHTGCLFLDEFPLFSADIVEALRQPLESGEVTIARGEESATFPARTMVVIACNPCPCGDYHPTNRDNRCTCTEVRRRDYRKKLSGPVVDRVDITRHV
;
A
#
# COMPACT_ATOMS: atom_id res chain seq x y z
N MET A 1 28.29 -18.70 -23.54
CA MET A 1 27.00 -19.31 -23.15
C MET A 1 25.90 -18.31 -23.43
N GLY A 2 24.74 -18.72 -23.95
CA GLY A 2 23.66 -17.82 -24.41
C GLY A 2 22.59 -17.50 -23.37
N HIS A 3 22.79 -17.82 -22.09
CA HIS A 3 21.74 -17.69 -21.06
C HIS A 3 22.07 -16.67 -19.96
N ALA A 4 21.16 -15.90 -19.37
CA ALA A 4 21.47 -15.09 -18.18
C ALA A 4 20.29 -15.03 -17.22
N THR A 5 20.53 -14.63 -15.98
CA THR A 5 19.49 -14.50 -14.96
C THR A 5 19.64 -13.17 -14.25
N ALA A 6 18.58 -12.36 -14.25
CA ALA A 6 18.40 -11.25 -13.32
C ALA A 6 17.24 -11.58 -12.37
N ARG A 7 17.10 -10.79 -11.31
CA ARG A 7 16.05 -10.98 -10.31
C ARG A 7 15.12 -9.77 -10.24
N THR A 8 13.86 -10.02 -9.94
CA THR A 8 12.88 -9.00 -9.57
C THR A 8 11.99 -9.53 -8.44
N ILE A 9 11.05 -8.72 -7.96
CA ILE A 9 10.08 -9.13 -6.94
C ILE A 9 8.68 -9.05 -7.52
N SER A 10 7.84 -10.06 -7.28
CA SER A 10 6.39 -9.97 -7.52
C SER A 10 5.66 -9.81 -6.20
N LEU A 11 4.62 -8.98 -6.17
CA LEU A 11 3.83 -8.71 -4.98
C LEU A 11 2.47 -9.40 -5.05
N PHE A 12 2.11 -10.09 -3.97
CA PHE A 12 0.78 -10.64 -3.73
C PHE A 12 0.21 -9.99 -2.47
N GLY A 13 -0.62 -8.97 -2.67
CA GLY A 13 -0.98 -8.06 -1.58
C GLY A 13 0.25 -7.31 -1.07
N ALA A 14 0.55 -7.46 0.22
CA ALA A 14 1.75 -6.91 0.84
C ALA A 14 2.97 -7.87 0.80
N THR A 15 2.78 -9.14 0.42
CA THR A 15 3.84 -10.15 0.46
C THR A 15 4.63 -10.16 -0.85
N GLY A 16 5.95 -10.03 -0.76
CA GLY A 16 6.84 -10.09 -1.92
C GLY A 16 7.51 -11.45 -2.11
N HIS A 17 7.62 -11.86 -3.38
CA HIS A 17 8.25 -13.11 -3.80
C HIS A 17 9.38 -12.83 -4.79
N LEU A 18 10.55 -13.41 -4.54
CA LEU A 18 11.70 -13.31 -5.44
C LEU A 18 11.43 -14.10 -6.72
N ILE A 19 11.58 -13.43 -7.86
CA ILE A 19 11.40 -13.99 -9.18
C ILE A 19 12.72 -13.96 -9.94
N ASP A 20 13.17 -15.12 -10.40
CA ASP A 20 14.28 -15.20 -11.34
C ASP A 20 13.73 -14.99 -12.76
N VAL A 21 14.30 -14.01 -13.45
CA VAL A 21 14.05 -13.73 -14.87
C VAL A 21 15.21 -14.32 -15.65
N GLN A 22 14.99 -15.51 -16.20
CA GLN A 22 15.99 -16.25 -16.93
C GLN A 22 15.79 -16.04 -18.43
N VAL A 23 16.85 -15.74 -19.16
CA VAL A 23 16.84 -15.60 -20.61
C VAL A 23 17.76 -16.62 -21.22
N ASP A 24 17.34 -17.28 -22.29
CA ASP A 24 18.19 -18.11 -23.16
C ASP A 24 18.10 -17.65 -24.61
N LEU A 25 19.26 -17.58 -25.27
CA LEU A 25 19.43 -17.21 -26.67
C LEU A 25 19.88 -18.43 -27.46
N ALA A 26 18.95 -19.03 -28.20
CA ALA A 26 19.18 -20.23 -28.99
C ALA A 26 19.19 -19.94 -30.49
N HIS A 27 19.89 -20.79 -31.25
CA HIS A 27 19.75 -20.84 -32.71
C HIS A 27 18.40 -21.46 -33.09
N GLY A 28 17.77 -20.98 -34.15
CA GLY A 28 16.49 -21.52 -34.64
C GLY A 28 15.54 -20.44 -35.15
N VAL A 29 14.25 -20.77 -35.24
CA VAL A 29 13.21 -19.83 -35.68
C VAL A 29 13.20 -18.60 -34.78
N VAL A 30 13.36 -17.43 -35.40
CA VAL A 30 13.33 -16.14 -34.72
C VAL A 30 11.95 -15.95 -34.09
N ALA A 31 11.93 -16.01 -32.76
CA ALA A 31 10.75 -15.78 -31.95
C ALA A 31 11.19 -15.33 -30.56
N THR A 32 10.34 -14.56 -29.88
CA THR A 32 10.51 -14.30 -28.45
C THR A 32 9.35 -14.94 -27.70
N ALA A 33 9.66 -15.95 -26.90
CA ALA A 33 8.73 -16.70 -26.08
C ALA A 33 8.84 -16.27 -24.62
N MET A 34 7.71 -16.23 -23.92
CA MET A 34 7.64 -15.90 -22.51
C MET A 34 6.85 -16.97 -21.76
N VAL A 35 7.42 -17.49 -20.67
CA VAL A 35 6.90 -18.64 -19.92
C VAL A 35 6.95 -18.33 -18.42
N GLY A 36 6.00 -18.87 -17.65
CA GLY A 36 5.98 -18.75 -16.19
C GLY A 36 4.82 -17.93 -15.63
N ARG A 37 3.60 -18.08 -16.18
CA ARG A 37 2.37 -17.39 -15.75
C ARG A 37 2.45 -15.84 -15.67
N PRO A 38 2.95 -15.15 -16.72
CA PRO A 38 2.87 -13.69 -16.80
C PRO A 38 1.42 -13.21 -17.02
N ASP A 39 1.09 -12.03 -16.48
CA ASP A 39 -0.12 -11.29 -16.84
C ASP A 39 0.00 -10.64 -18.24
N ALA A 40 -1.06 -9.96 -18.67
CA ALA A 40 -1.07 -9.25 -19.95
C ALA A 40 0.02 -8.16 -20.03
N SER A 41 0.27 -7.44 -18.94
CA SER A 41 1.26 -6.35 -18.90
C SER A 41 2.68 -6.86 -19.11
N ILE A 42 3.02 -8.01 -18.52
CA ILE A 42 4.31 -8.68 -18.69
C ILE A 42 4.39 -9.32 -20.09
N HIS A 43 3.30 -9.85 -20.63
CA HIS A 43 3.29 -10.32 -22.02
C HIS A 43 3.63 -9.20 -23.02
N GLU A 44 3.08 -7.99 -22.81
CA GLU A 44 3.39 -6.79 -23.60
C GLU A 44 4.83 -6.28 -23.36
N ALA A 45 5.46 -6.61 -22.22
CA ALA A 45 6.83 -6.21 -21.90
C ALA A 45 7.83 -6.69 -22.95
N ARG A 46 7.55 -7.78 -23.68
CA ARG A 46 8.38 -8.27 -24.79
C ARG A 46 8.65 -7.17 -25.82
N ASP A 47 7.58 -6.54 -26.31
CA ASP A 47 7.67 -5.57 -27.39
C ASP A 47 8.21 -4.23 -26.86
N ARG A 48 7.85 -3.89 -25.62
CA ARG A 48 8.36 -2.73 -24.89
C ARG A 48 9.88 -2.82 -24.65
N CYS A 49 10.36 -3.94 -24.14
CA CYS A 49 11.78 -4.20 -23.89
C CYS A 49 12.59 -4.20 -25.18
N ARG A 50 12.05 -4.79 -26.27
CA ARG A 50 12.71 -4.77 -27.58
C ARG A 50 12.93 -3.34 -28.08
N ALA A 51 11.88 -2.51 -28.04
CA ALA A 51 11.98 -1.10 -28.40
C ALA A 51 12.96 -0.34 -27.49
N ALA A 52 12.82 -0.50 -26.16
CA ALA A 52 13.69 0.13 -25.16
C ALA A 52 15.17 -0.20 -25.37
N VAL A 53 15.50 -1.47 -25.59
CA VAL A 53 16.87 -1.93 -25.87
C VAL A 53 17.41 -1.27 -27.14
N THR A 54 16.63 -1.28 -28.22
CA THR A 54 17.03 -0.74 -29.52
C THR A 54 17.24 0.77 -29.47
N ASN A 55 16.32 1.49 -28.84
CA ASN A 55 16.38 2.95 -28.68
C ASN A 55 17.38 3.40 -27.60
N SER A 56 17.90 2.47 -26.80
CA SER A 56 19.02 2.68 -25.88
C SER A 56 20.38 2.43 -26.53
N GLU A 57 20.45 2.35 -27.86
CA GLU A 57 21.69 2.10 -28.62
C GLU A 57 22.30 0.70 -28.35
N PHE A 58 21.49 -0.25 -27.88
CA PHE A 58 21.87 -1.65 -27.76
C PHE A 58 21.19 -2.49 -28.83
N GLU A 59 21.81 -3.61 -29.17
CA GLU A 59 21.26 -4.53 -30.15
C GLU A 59 20.38 -5.59 -29.47
N TRP A 60 19.10 -5.63 -29.84
CA TRP A 60 18.25 -6.76 -29.50
C TRP A 60 18.64 -7.97 -30.36
N PRO A 61 18.76 -9.20 -29.79
CA PRO A 61 19.19 -10.40 -30.53
C PRO A 61 18.10 -10.91 -31.50
N SER A 62 17.82 -10.16 -32.55
CA SER A 62 16.74 -10.36 -33.53
C SER A 62 16.96 -11.57 -34.43
N THR A 63 18.18 -12.09 -34.52
CA THR A 63 18.54 -13.27 -35.33
C THR A 63 18.46 -14.58 -34.57
N ARG A 64 18.09 -14.55 -33.28
CA ARG A 64 18.04 -15.72 -32.40
C ARG A 64 16.65 -15.90 -31.81
N ARG A 65 16.36 -17.13 -31.38
CA ARG A 65 15.21 -17.40 -30.52
C ARG A 65 15.54 -16.91 -29.11
N VAL A 66 14.68 -16.05 -28.56
CA VAL A 66 14.78 -15.53 -27.19
C VAL A 66 13.72 -16.21 -26.34
N THR A 67 14.14 -16.98 -25.35
CA THR A 67 13.21 -17.58 -24.36
C THR A 67 13.36 -16.84 -23.04
N ILE A 68 12.28 -16.25 -22.54
CA ILE A 68 12.21 -15.60 -21.23
C ILE A 68 11.39 -16.51 -20.30
N LEU A 69 12.03 -17.00 -19.24
CA LEU A 69 11.40 -17.82 -18.20
C LEU A 69 11.32 -17.04 -16.89
N LEU A 70 10.13 -16.96 -16.32
CA LEU A 70 9.86 -16.36 -15.01
C LEU A 70 9.68 -17.47 -13.98
N SER A 71 10.62 -17.60 -13.04
CA SER A 71 10.63 -18.67 -12.03
C SER A 71 10.40 -18.11 -10.62
N PRO A 72 9.60 -18.77 -9.75
CA PRO A 72 9.01 -20.10 -9.93
C PRO A 72 7.67 -20.05 -10.69
N ALA A 73 7.32 -21.11 -11.43
CA ALA A 73 6.20 -21.11 -12.37
C ALA A 73 4.80 -21.28 -11.73
N ASP A 74 4.75 -21.66 -10.45
CA ASP A 74 3.53 -21.84 -9.66
C ASP A 74 2.92 -20.51 -9.22
N LEU A 75 3.73 -19.46 -9.06
CA LEU A 75 3.27 -18.13 -8.71
C LEU A 75 2.83 -17.34 -9.96
N PRO A 76 1.70 -16.61 -9.94
CA PRO A 76 1.44 -15.57 -10.93
C PRO A 76 2.57 -14.53 -10.98
N LYS A 77 2.77 -13.84 -12.10
CA LYS A 77 3.59 -12.62 -12.13
C LYS A 77 2.79 -11.51 -12.76
N SER A 78 2.74 -10.37 -12.08
CA SER A 78 1.98 -9.21 -12.53
C SER A 78 2.75 -7.92 -12.34
N GLY A 79 2.58 -6.99 -13.27
CA GLY A 79 3.08 -5.62 -13.19
C GLY A 79 4.19 -5.26 -14.20
N PRO A 80 4.26 -3.97 -14.60
CA PRO A 80 5.18 -3.51 -15.64
C PRO A 80 6.63 -3.37 -15.16
N HIS A 81 6.90 -3.47 -13.86
CA HIS A 81 8.24 -3.31 -13.28
C HIS A 81 9.21 -4.44 -13.65
N PHE A 82 8.71 -5.53 -14.25
CA PHE A 82 9.51 -6.64 -14.77
C PHE A 82 10.40 -6.24 -15.95
N ASP A 83 10.07 -5.15 -16.66
CA ASP A 83 10.77 -4.73 -17.86
C ASP A 83 12.27 -4.61 -17.67
N LEU A 84 12.69 -3.97 -16.58
CA LEU A 84 14.11 -3.75 -16.33
C LEU A 84 14.87 -5.08 -16.15
N ALA A 85 14.31 -6.00 -15.35
CA ALA A 85 14.91 -7.33 -15.16
C ALA A 85 14.95 -8.14 -16.47
N ILE A 86 13.90 -8.06 -17.29
CA ILE A 86 13.85 -8.70 -18.61
C ILE A 86 14.93 -8.11 -19.54
N ALA A 87 14.98 -6.79 -19.70
CA ALA A 87 15.92 -6.13 -20.60
C ALA A 87 17.38 -6.40 -20.20
N VAL A 88 17.70 -6.29 -18.90
CA VAL A 88 19.05 -6.56 -18.38
C VAL A 88 19.43 -8.03 -18.57
N SER A 89 18.50 -8.97 -18.35
CA SER A 89 18.74 -10.40 -18.60
C SER A 89 19.01 -10.68 -20.08
N VAL A 90 18.27 -10.05 -21.00
CA VAL A 90 18.51 -10.18 -22.44
C VAL A 90 19.89 -9.64 -22.82
N LEU A 91 20.25 -8.46 -22.31
CA LEU A 91 21.55 -7.85 -22.58
C LEU A 91 22.71 -8.69 -22.01
N ALA A 92 22.56 -9.26 -20.82
CA ALA A 92 23.56 -10.16 -20.23
C ALA A 92 23.67 -11.49 -20.98
N ALA A 93 22.54 -12.03 -21.47
CA ALA A 93 22.53 -13.23 -22.30
C ALA A 93 23.25 -12.97 -23.64
N ALA A 94 23.09 -11.77 -24.20
CA ALA A 94 23.77 -11.29 -25.41
C ALA A 94 25.23 -10.86 -25.19
N GLY A 95 25.76 -10.94 -23.95
CA GLY A 95 27.14 -10.57 -23.63
C GLY A 95 27.39 -9.06 -23.57
N LYS A 96 26.32 -8.24 -23.56
CA LYS A 96 26.39 -6.79 -23.39
C LYS A 96 26.44 -6.38 -21.91
N VAL A 97 26.12 -7.24 -20.95
CA VAL A 97 26.25 -6.96 -19.52
C VAL A 97 27.03 -8.11 -18.87
N PRO A 98 28.01 -7.84 -17.99
CA PRO A 98 28.69 -8.89 -17.24
C PRO A 98 27.69 -9.64 -16.35
N ARG A 99 27.59 -10.95 -16.50
CA ARG A 99 26.60 -11.76 -15.76
C ARG A 99 26.77 -11.67 -14.25
N ARG A 100 28.02 -11.62 -13.78
CA ARG A 100 28.36 -11.48 -12.37
C ARG A 100 27.88 -10.16 -11.76
N ALA A 101 27.67 -9.13 -12.57
CA ALA A 101 27.13 -7.86 -12.10
C ALA A 101 25.64 -7.96 -11.72
N LEU A 102 24.96 -9.06 -12.09
CA LEU A 102 23.56 -9.31 -11.73
C LEU A 102 23.43 -10.06 -10.40
N ASP A 103 24.53 -10.64 -9.90
CA ASP A 103 24.52 -11.47 -8.71
C ASP A 103 24.19 -10.63 -7.48
N GLY A 104 23.12 -11.01 -6.76
CA GLY A 104 22.72 -10.31 -5.54
C GLY A 104 22.03 -8.96 -5.78
N VAL A 105 21.59 -8.69 -7.02
CA VAL A 105 20.89 -7.46 -7.38
C VAL A 105 19.45 -7.77 -7.80
N VAL A 106 18.51 -6.98 -7.31
CA VAL A 106 17.10 -6.97 -7.75
C VAL A 106 16.85 -5.75 -8.64
N PHE A 107 16.16 -5.95 -9.75
CA PHE A 107 15.85 -4.91 -10.73
C PHE A 107 14.34 -4.66 -10.75
N VAL A 108 13.95 -3.41 -10.49
CA VAL A 108 12.56 -2.97 -10.44
C VAL A 108 12.45 -1.71 -11.29
N GLY A 109 11.58 -1.73 -12.31
CA GLY A 109 11.30 -0.54 -13.10
C GLY A 109 10.61 -0.87 -14.41
N GLU A 110 9.65 -0.03 -14.78
CA GLU A 110 9.01 -0.07 -16.10
C GLU A 110 9.89 0.68 -17.10
N LEU A 111 9.99 0.18 -18.33
CA LEU A 111 10.73 0.84 -19.41
C LEU A 111 9.75 1.49 -20.40
N THR A 112 10.00 2.74 -20.75
CA THR A 112 9.38 3.35 -21.93
C THR A 112 10.03 2.82 -23.22
N LEU A 113 9.36 3.02 -24.35
CA LEU A 113 9.87 2.61 -25.66
C LEU A 113 11.21 3.27 -26.02
N ASP A 114 11.51 4.46 -25.50
CA ASP A 114 12.79 5.17 -25.67
C ASP A 114 13.87 4.76 -24.64
N GLY A 115 13.58 3.77 -23.79
CA GLY A 115 14.53 3.22 -22.82
C GLY A 115 14.69 4.01 -21.52
N ARG A 116 13.84 5.01 -21.26
CA ARG A 116 13.76 5.65 -19.94
C ARG A 116 13.02 4.76 -18.94
N LEU A 117 13.31 4.97 -17.66
CA LEU A 117 12.59 4.30 -16.57
C LEU A 117 11.33 5.08 -16.21
N ARG A 118 10.30 4.37 -15.75
CA ARG A 118 9.10 4.94 -15.10
C ARG A 118 8.99 4.45 -13.67
N ALA A 119 8.46 5.30 -12.80
CA ALA A 119 8.13 4.95 -11.43
C ALA A 119 7.05 3.84 -11.40
N VAL A 120 7.14 2.95 -10.42
CA VAL A 120 6.25 1.79 -10.27
C VAL A 120 5.73 1.68 -8.84
N PRO A 121 4.48 1.24 -8.61
CA PRO A 121 3.95 1.13 -7.25
C PRO A 121 4.60 -0.02 -6.48
N GLY A 122 4.75 0.14 -5.16
CA GLY A 122 5.18 -0.93 -4.26
C GLY A 122 6.70 -1.14 -4.18
N VAL A 123 7.51 -0.10 -4.40
CA VAL A 123 8.98 -0.23 -4.28
C VAL A 123 9.41 -0.61 -2.87
N LEU A 124 8.86 0.02 -1.82
CA LEU A 124 9.20 -0.33 -0.45
C LEU A 124 8.90 -1.81 -0.08
N PRO A 125 7.68 -2.35 -0.25
CA PRO A 125 7.43 -3.76 0.06
C PRO A 125 8.24 -4.72 -0.81
N MET A 126 8.56 -4.36 -2.06
CA MET A 126 9.51 -5.13 -2.87
C MET A 126 10.91 -5.13 -2.25
N THR A 127 11.37 -3.99 -1.75
CA THR A 127 12.67 -3.85 -1.09
C THR A 127 12.73 -4.67 0.20
N MET A 128 11.69 -4.59 1.04
CA MET A 128 11.58 -5.38 2.27
C MET A 128 11.63 -6.89 1.97
N ALA A 129 10.90 -7.33 0.95
CA ALA A 129 10.91 -8.73 0.53
C ALA A 129 12.26 -9.18 -0.04
N ALA A 130 12.93 -8.33 -0.81
CA ALA A 130 14.28 -8.59 -1.30
C ALA A 130 15.26 -8.77 -0.13
N LYS A 131 15.22 -7.86 0.86
CA LYS A 131 16.06 -7.92 2.05
C LYS A 131 15.82 -9.21 2.86
N ALA A 132 14.56 -9.58 3.06
CA ALA A 132 14.18 -10.83 3.75
C ALA A 132 14.68 -12.10 3.04
N ARG A 133 14.99 -12.01 1.74
CA ARG A 133 15.58 -13.10 0.93
C ARG A 133 17.11 -13.01 0.82
N GLY A 134 17.76 -12.14 1.60
CA GLY A 134 19.21 -11.98 1.63
C GLY A 134 19.79 -11.17 0.48
N ILE A 135 18.96 -10.47 -0.30
CA ILE A 135 19.43 -9.52 -1.31
C ILE A 135 19.87 -8.24 -0.60
N THR A 136 20.98 -7.66 -1.06
CA THR A 136 21.59 -6.47 -0.46
C THR A 136 21.71 -5.30 -1.43
N CYS A 137 21.35 -5.47 -2.71
CA CYS A 137 21.41 -4.43 -3.72
C CYS A 137 20.13 -4.39 -4.56
N MET A 138 19.62 -3.19 -4.83
CA MET A 138 18.45 -2.97 -5.66
C MET A 138 18.62 -1.80 -6.62
N VAL A 139 18.19 -1.99 -7.87
CA VAL A 139 18.08 -0.94 -8.88
C VAL A 139 16.61 -0.57 -9.02
N VAL A 140 16.30 0.71 -8.84
CA VAL A 140 14.95 1.28 -8.88
C VAL A 140 14.91 2.53 -9.77
N PRO A 141 13.71 2.99 -10.19
CA PRO A 141 13.58 4.32 -10.77
C PRO A 141 14.07 5.37 -9.78
N GLU A 142 14.87 6.33 -10.26
CA GLU A 142 15.51 7.36 -9.44
C GLU A 142 14.61 8.06 -8.37
N PRO A 143 13.38 8.50 -8.65
CA PRO A 143 12.53 9.14 -7.64
C PRO A 143 12.09 8.20 -6.50
N GLN A 144 12.34 6.90 -6.62
CA GLN A 144 11.99 5.88 -5.63
C GLN A 144 13.22 5.32 -4.91
N ALA A 145 14.40 5.90 -5.17
CA ALA A 145 15.64 5.50 -4.51
C ALA A 145 15.59 5.74 -3.00
N ASP A 146 15.13 6.93 -2.59
CA ASP A 146 15.01 7.28 -1.16
C ASP A 146 14.00 6.38 -0.44
N GLU A 147 12.91 6.02 -1.11
CA GLU A 147 11.90 5.09 -0.59
C GLU A 147 12.48 3.69 -0.35
N ALA A 148 13.23 3.15 -1.32
CA ALA A 148 13.89 1.85 -1.15
C ALA A 148 15.01 1.92 -0.09
N ALA A 149 15.69 3.06 0.04
CA ALA A 149 16.78 3.25 1.00
C ALA A 149 16.31 3.28 2.46
N LEU A 150 15.00 3.34 2.71
CA LEU A 150 14.42 3.21 4.06
C LEU A 150 14.65 1.81 4.66
N VAL A 151 14.84 0.79 3.83
CA VAL A 151 15.14 -0.57 4.30
C VAL A 151 16.60 -0.64 4.75
N PRO A 152 16.87 -0.93 6.03
CA PRO A 152 18.24 -0.98 6.53
C PRO A 152 19.12 -1.96 5.75
N ASP A 153 20.40 -1.61 5.59
CA ASP A 153 21.41 -2.44 4.95
C ASP A 153 21.05 -2.89 3.51
N MET A 154 20.29 -2.06 2.78
CA MET A 154 20.02 -2.19 1.35
C MET A 154 20.80 -1.12 0.58
N ALA A 155 21.70 -1.53 -0.31
CA ALA A 155 22.30 -0.62 -1.27
C ALA A 155 21.29 -0.34 -2.40
N VAL A 156 20.99 0.93 -2.64
CA VAL A 156 19.98 1.32 -3.63
C VAL A 156 20.63 2.17 -4.72
N ILE A 157 20.36 1.79 -5.97
CA ILE A 157 20.78 2.52 -7.16
C ILE A 157 19.53 3.10 -7.83
N GLY A 158 19.37 4.41 -7.74
CA GLY A 158 18.37 5.15 -8.50
C GLY A 158 18.83 5.36 -9.95
N ALA A 159 18.10 4.79 -10.90
CA ALA A 159 18.41 4.91 -12.33
C ALA A 159 17.29 5.62 -13.09
N ARG A 160 17.65 6.33 -14.16
CA ARG A 160 16.71 7.07 -15.01
C ARG A 160 16.48 6.45 -16.38
N SER A 161 17.36 5.56 -16.82
CA SER A 161 17.25 4.88 -18.10
C SER A 161 17.99 3.54 -18.10
N LEU A 162 17.65 2.68 -19.07
CA LEU A 162 18.34 1.42 -19.33
C LEU A 162 19.84 1.65 -19.61
N ARG A 163 20.20 2.73 -20.31
CA ARG A 163 21.61 3.09 -20.57
C ARG A 163 22.39 3.32 -19.27
N GLN A 164 21.81 4.02 -18.30
CA GLN A 164 22.45 4.22 -17.00
C GLN A 164 22.63 2.92 -16.24
N VAL A 165 21.62 2.04 -16.24
CA VAL A 165 21.71 0.73 -15.58
C VAL A 165 22.82 -0.11 -16.23
N VAL A 166 22.88 -0.17 -17.55
CA VAL A 166 23.91 -0.94 -18.26
C VAL A 166 25.31 -0.37 -18.01
N ALA A 167 25.49 0.95 -18.06
CA ALA A 167 26.76 1.60 -17.77
C ALA A 167 27.23 1.28 -16.33
N HIS A 168 26.32 1.38 -15.36
CA HIS A 168 26.62 1.05 -13.97
C HIS A 168 27.06 -0.42 -13.81
N LEU A 169 26.34 -1.37 -14.43
CA LEU A 169 26.66 -2.79 -14.37
C LEU A 169 27.98 -3.15 -15.07
N ARG A 170 28.45 -2.31 -16.00
CA ARG A 170 29.76 -2.47 -16.67
C ARG A 170 30.90 -1.78 -15.93
N GLY A 171 30.60 -0.85 -15.01
CA GLY A 171 31.59 0.06 -14.44
C GLY A 171 32.01 1.17 -15.40
N ASP A 172 31.18 1.47 -16.41
CA ASP A 172 31.41 2.56 -17.35
C ASP A 172 30.97 3.92 -16.76
N GLU A 173 31.35 5.02 -17.39
CA GLU A 173 30.82 6.34 -17.08
C GLU A 173 29.30 6.38 -17.31
N VAL A 174 28.55 6.80 -16.28
CA VAL A 174 27.08 6.81 -16.32
C VAL A 174 26.59 8.00 -17.14
N PRO A 175 25.87 7.79 -18.26
CA PRO A 175 25.42 8.88 -19.11
C PRO A 175 24.35 9.73 -18.42
N VAL A 176 24.27 11.01 -18.78
CA VAL A 176 23.20 11.91 -18.34
C VAL A 176 21.87 11.47 -18.97
N ALA A 177 20.82 11.44 -18.16
CA ALA A 177 19.45 11.18 -18.59
C ALA A 177 18.48 12.14 -17.87
N PRO A 178 17.37 12.52 -18.53
CA PRO A 178 16.35 13.36 -17.90
C PRO A 178 15.78 12.66 -16.66
N PRO A 179 15.31 13.42 -15.65
CA PRO A 179 14.72 12.85 -14.44
C PRO A 179 13.52 11.98 -14.79
N VAL A 180 13.27 10.97 -13.96
CA VAL A 180 12.09 10.13 -14.11
C VAL A 180 10.91 10.86 -13.46
N GLU A 181 9.80 10.91 -14.18
CA GLU A 181 8.56 11.47 -13.64
C GLU A 181 8.10 10.62 -12.44
N PRO A 182 7.70 11.26 -11.32
CA PRO A 182 7.08 10.56 -10.20
C PRO A 182 5.83 9.78 -10.63
N LEU A 183 5.40 8.85 -9.78
CA LEU A 183 4.20 8.07 -10.05
C LEU A 183 2.98 9.02 -10.21
N ALA A 184 2.26 8.88 -11.33
CA ALA A 184 1.17 9.80 -11.72
C ALA A 184 -0.02 9.86 -10.73
N SER A 185 -0.05 8.98 -9.73
CA SER A 185 -1.04 8.97 -8.65
C SER A 185 -0.74 9.97 -7.52
N ALA A 186 0.40 10.67 -7.55
CA ALA A 186 0.64 11.79 -6.66
C ALA A 186 -0.42 12.87 -6.93
N SER A 187 -1.18 13.25 -5.90
CA SER A 187 -2.24 14.27 -6.03
C SER A 187 -1.63 15.56 -6.57
N LEU A 188 -1.97 15.93 -7.81
CA LEU A 188 -1.55 17.19 -8.44
C LEU A 188 -2.18 18.42 -7.77
N LEU A 189 -3.21 18.20 -6.94
CA LEU A 189 -3.91 19.23 -6.19
C LEU A 189 -3.69 19.01 -4.70
N THR A 190 -3.17 20.02 -4.03
CA THR A 190 -3.17 20.13 -2.56
C THR A 190 -4.36 20.99 -2.15
N TRP A 191 -5.25 20.44 -1.34
CA TRP A 191 -6.38 21.18 -0.79
C TRP A 191 -5.96 21.96 0.46
N ARG A 192 -6.52 23.15 0.65
CA ARG A 192 -6.35 23.87 1.92
C ARG A 192 -6.93 23.02 3.05
N GLY A 193 -6.14 22.76 4.08
CA GLY A 193 -6.56 21.97 5.24
C GLY A 193 -6.34 20.46 5.13
N ASP A 194 -5.58 19.97 4.14
CA ASP A 194 -5.20 18.56 4.04
C ASP A 194 -4.40 18.07 5.28
N GLN A 195 -3.72 19.00 5.96
CA GLN A 195 -3.00 18.76 7.22
C GLN A 195 -3.76 19.25 8.46
N ARG A 196 -5.05 19.60 8.36
CA ARG A 196 -5.82 20.16 9.49
C ARG A 196 -5.72 19.27 10.74
N ILE A 197 -5.75 17.96 10.56
CA ILE A 197 -5.71 17.00 11.67
C ILE A 197 -4.35 17.01 12.38
N ASP A 198 -3.26 17.27 11.65
CA ASP A 198 -1.90 17.33 12.20
C ASP A 198 -1.75 18.49 13.20
N ASP A 199 -2.59 19.53 13.09
CA ASP A 199 -2.59 20.72 13.95
C ASP A 199 -3.52 20.60 15.18
N LEU A 200 -4.27 19.51 15.33
CA LEU A 200 -5.24 19.36 16.44
C LEU A 200 -4.59 18.71 17.66
N ASP A 201 -4.76 19.32 18.83
CA ASP A 201 -4.30 18.77 20.11
C ASP A 201 -5.48 18.48 21.06
N MET A 202 -5.40 17.38 21.80
CA MET A 202 -6.26 17.07 22.94
C MET A 202 -6.22 18.15 24.02
N ALA A 203 -5.09 18.84 24.20
CA ALA A 203 -4.94 19.94 25.14
C ALA A 203 -5.90 21.12 24.86
N ASP A 204 -6.34 21.28 23.61
CA ASP A 204 -7.27 22.35 23.21
C ASP A 204 -8.73 22.07 23.60
N VAL A 205 -9.03 20.85 24.06
CA VAL A 205 -10.40 20.47 24.44
C VAL A 205 -10.73 21.02 25.83
N VAL A 206 -11.56 22.07 25.84
CA VAL A 206 -12.05 22.69 27.08
C VAL A 206 -13.16 21.84 27.70
N GLY A 207 -12.97 21.42 28.95
CA GLY A 207 -13.93 20.59 29.69
C GLY A 207 -13.74 19.09 29.42
N MET A 208 -14.81 18.30 29.60
CA MET A 208 -14.87 16.87 29.27
C MET A 208 -13.75 16.00 29.92
N ALA A 209 -13.37 16.29 31.17
CA ALA A 209 -12.25 15.62 31.85
C ALA A 209 -12.35 14.09 31.81
N ASP A 210 -13.53 13.54 32.09
CA ASP A 210 -13.76 12.09 32.08
C ASP A 210 -13.63 11.47 30.68
N ALA A 211 -14.08 12.18 29.64
CA ALA A 211 -13.96 11.70 28.26
C ALA A 211 -12.51 11.79 27.79
N ARG A 212 -11.82 12.89 28.07
CA ARG A 212 -10.39 13.05 27.78
C ARG A 212 -9.55 11.96 28.44
N TYR A 213 -9.77 11.71 29.73
CA TYR A 213 -9.07 10.64 30.45
C TYR A 213 -9.32 9.27 29.84
N ALA A 214 -10.56 8.99 29.40
CA ALA A 214 -10.86 7.74 28.72
C ALA A 214 -10.14 7.60 27.37
N LEU A 215 -9.99 8.70 26.62
CA LEU A 215 -9.21 8.72 25.37
C LEU A 215 -7.71 8.52 25.65
N GLU A 216 -7.17 9.13 26.70
CA GLU A 216 -5.78 8.95 27.13
C GLU A 216 -5.50 7.48 27.49
N VAL A 217 -6.36 6.86 28.31
CA VAL A 217 -6.26 5.44 28.65
C VAL A 217 -6.39 4.56 27.40
N ALA A 218 -7.32 4.91 26.50
CA ALA A 218 -7.52 4.15 25.28
C ALA A 218 -6.30 4.20 24.36
N ALA A 219 -5.74 5.39 24.15
CA ALA A 219 -4.53 5.61 23.34
C ALA A 219 -3.31 4.90 23.95
N ALA A 220 -3.11 4.99 25.27
CA ALA A 220 -2.00 4.35 25.95
C ALA A 220 -2.04 2.81 25.88
N GLY A 221 -3.24 2.23 25.90
CA GLY A 221 -3.43 0.77 25.83
C GLY A 221 -3.71 0.21 24.43
N GLY A 222 -3.87 1.07 23.41
CA GLY A 222 -4.32 0.65 22.08
C GLY A 222 -5.76 0.10 22.07
N HIS A 223 -6.58 0.52 23.04
CA HIS A 223 -7.93 -0.01 23.25
C HIS A 223 -8.94 0.56 22.27
N HIS A 224 -9.87 -0.28 21.82
CA HIS A 224 -11.00 0.18 21.02
C HIS A 224 -11.99 0.97 21.89
N LEU A 225 -12.56 2.04 21.33
CA LEU A 225 -13.34 3.02 22.08
C LEU A 225 -14.71 3.27 21.44
N MET A 226 -15.77 3.28 22.24
CA MET A 226 -17.10 3.74 21.82
C MET A 226 -17.48 5.04 22.54
N LEU A 227 -17.84 6.04 21.75
CA LEU A 227 -18.40 7.33 22.18
C LEU A 227 -19.89 7.39 21.85
N SER A 228 -20.73 7.52 22.85
CA SER A 228 -22.18 7.69 22.68
C SER A 228 -22.61 9.07 23.18
N GLY A 229 -23.57 9.71 22.53
CA GLY A 229 -24.01 11.04 22.99
C GLY A 229 -24.89 11.75 21.97
N PRO A 230 -25.64 12.79 22.37
CA PRO A 230 -26.46 13.56 21.44
C PRO A 230 -25.62 14.27 20.38
N LYS A 231 -26.29 14.82 19.35
CA LYS A 231 -25.62 15.64 18.33
C LYS A 231 -24.93 16.83 18.98
N GLY A 232 -23.73 17.16 18.51
CA GLY A 232 -22.98 18.31 19.01
C GLY A 232 -22.27 18.10 20.36
N SER A 233 -22.29 16.90 20.95
CA SER A 233 -21.58 16.63 22.21
C SER A 233 -20.05 16.50 22.08
N GLY A 234 -19.47 16.80 20.91
CA GLY A 234 -18.00 16.81 20.73
C GLY A 234 -17.36 15.45 20.44
N LYS A 235 -18.14 14.40 20.12
CA LYS A 235 -17.62 13.06 19.76
C LYS A 235 -16.55 13.10 18.66
N THR A 236 -16.86 13.77 17.54
CA THR A 236 -15.93 13.95 16.41
C THR A 236 -14.72 14.78 16.82
N THR A 237 -14.94 15.85 17.59
CA THR A 237 -13.86 16.72 18.11
C THR A 237 -12.85 15.95 18.96
N LEU A 238 -13.32 15.05 19.83
CA LEU A 238 -12.50 14.15 20.64
C LEU A 238 -11.76 13.14 19.76
N ALA A 239 -12.46 12.47 18.85
CA ALA A 239 -11.86 11.43 18.00
C ALA A 239 -10.74 11.96 17.10
N GLU A 240 -10.94 13.13 16.47
CA GLU A 240 -9.93 13.77 15.60
C GLU A 240 -8.62 14.11 16.29
N ARG A 241 -8.60 14.16 17.63
CA ARG A 241 -7.41 14.49 18.46
C ARG A 241 -6.70 13.27 19.03
N ILE A 242 -7.23 12.07 18.83
CA ILE A 242 -6.56 10.83 19.25
C ILE A 242 -5.14 10.70 18.68
N PRO A 243 -4.86 11.09 17.42
CA PRO A 243 -3.49 11.05 16.89
C PRO A 243 -2.49 11.90 17.69
N SER A 244 -2.93 12.94 18.42
CA SER A 244 -2.04 13.76 19.26
C SER A 244 -1.63 13.04 20.55
N LEU A 245 -2.42 12.04 20.99
CA LEU A 245 -2.14 11.21 22.18
C LEU A 245 -1.27 9.99 21.85
N LEU A 246 -1.32 9.51 20.62
CA LEU A 246 -0.54 8.35 20.20
C LEU A 246 0.95 8.70 20.05
N PRO A 247 1.88 7.78 20.41
CA PRO A 247 3.30 7.99 20.23
C PRO A 247 3.70 8.04 18.75
N ASP A 248 4.89 8.54 18.46
CA ASP A 248 5.50 8.34 17.14
C ASP A 248 5.62 6.83 16.84
N LEU A 249 5.49 6.49 15.55
CA LEU A 249 5.65 5.12 15.09
C LEU A 249 7.10 4.68 15.27
N SER A 250 7.28 3.43 15.71
CA SER A 250 8.58 2.77 15.63
C SER A 250 9.03 2.60 14.17
N LEU A 251 10.31 2.34 13.95
CA LEU A 251 10.83 2.13 12.59
C LEU A 251 10.10 0.99 11.84
N GLU A 252 9.79 -0.11 12.54
CA GLU A 252 9.07 -1.25 11.96
C GLU A 252 7.66 -0.85 11.53
N GLU A 253 6.91 -0.21 12.43
CA GLU A 253 5.56 0.30 12.15
C GLU A 253 5.55 1.34 11.03
N SER A 254 6.54 2.22 11.00
CA SER A 254 6.73 3.20 9.93
C SER A 254 6.98 2.53 8.59
N LEU A 255 7.82 1.49 8.53
CA LEU A 255 8.09 0.74 7.31
C LEU A 255 6.84 0.00 6.82
N GLU A 256 6.13 -0.69 7.72
CA GLU A 256 4.88 -1.39 7.40
C GLU A 256 3.82 -0.44 6.83
N LEU A 257 3.58 0.68 7.51
CA LEU A 257 2.59 1.65 7.08
C LEU A 257 3.01 2.33 5.76
N THR A 258 4.27 2.73 5.64
CA THR A 258 4.80 3.35 4.40
C THR A 258 4.68 2.36 3.23
N ALA A 259 4.88 1.06 3.46
CA ALA A 259 4.74 0.03 2.43
C ALA A 259 3.29 -0.06 1.90
N ILE A 260 2.28 0.06 2.77
CA ILE A 260 0.86 0.08 2.37
C ILE A 260 0.56 1.27 1.44
N TYR A 261 1.15 2.44 1.73
CA TYR A 261 0.97 3.64 0.91
C TYR A 261 1.73 3.55 -0.42
N SER A 262 2.93 2.96 -0.41
CA SER A 262 3.70 2.63 -1.60
C SER A 262 2.93 1.71 -2.57
N LEU A 263 2.26 0.67 -2.06
CA LEU A 263 1.41 -0.23 -2.86
C LEU A 263 0.26 0.51 -3.56
N SER A 264 -0.24 1.56 -2.92
CA SER A 264 -1.36 2.37 -3.39
C SER A 264 -0.92 3.52 -4.29
N GLY A 265 0.40 3.76 -4.43
CA GLY A 265 0.94 4.93 -5.10
C GLY A 265 0.60 6.24 -4.40
N GLY A 266 0.34 6.18 -3.09
CA GLY A 266 -0.22 7.28 -2.30
C GLY A 266 0.76 7.92 -1.33
N LEU A 267 2.07 7.73 -1.50
CA LEU A 267 3.06 8.44 -0.68
C LEU A 267 2.99 9.95 -1.00
N PRO A 268 2.85 10.82 0.02
CA PRO A 268 2.82 12.26 -0.20
C PRO A 268 4.12 12.74 -0.86
N PRO A 269 4.06 13.69 -1.81
CA PRO A 269 5.26 14.30 -2.38
C PRO A 269 6.19 14.83 -1.28
N GLY A 270 7.46 14.44 -1.32
CA GLY A 270 8.48 14.90 -0.36
C GLY A 270 8.44 14.23 1.02
N ARG A 271 7.52 13.30 1.30
CA ARG A 271 7.58 12.44 2.50
C ARG A 271 8.00 11.03 2.08
N THR A 272 9.20 10.64 2.46
CA THR A 272 9.74 9.30 2.21
C THR A 272 9.15 8.27 3.16
N MET A 273 8.92 8.63 4.42
CA MET A 273 8.44 7.73 5.48
C MET A 273 7.30 8.37 6.29
N ILE A 274 6.33 7.55 6.67
CA ILE A 274 5.26 7.93 7.59
C ILE A 274 5.70 7.62 9.02
N THR A 275 5.82 8.64 9.86
CA THR A 275 6.31 8.53 11.25
C THR A 275 5.25 8.80 12.31
N ARG A 276 4.13 9.41 11.92
CA ARG A 276 2.98 9.67 12.82
C ARG A 276 1.84 8.68 12.54
N PRO A 277 1.15 8.22 13.60
CA PRO A 277 -0.06 7.42 13.48
C PRO A 277 -1.11 8.10 12.57
N PRO A 278 -1.64 7.41 11.55
CA PRO A 278 -2.62 8.00 10.65
C PRO A 278 -4.01 8.06 11.29
N PHE A 279 -4.82 9.04 10.87
CA PHE A 279 -6.25 9.09 11.19
C PHE A 279 -7.09 8.91 9.93
N ARG A 280 -8.01 7.94 9.94
CA ARG A 280 -8.95 7.70 8.84
C ARG A 280 -10.38 7.76 9.36
N ALA A 281 -11.23 8.53 8.68
CA ALA A 281 -12.64 8.70 9.02
C ALA A 281 -13.54 8.51 7.78
N PRO A 282 -13.72 7.27 7.29
CA PRO A 282 -14.60 7.01 6.17
C PRO A 282 -16.05 7.35 6.52
N HIS A 283 -16.77 7.95 5.57
CA HIS A 283 -18.19 8.21 5.72
C HIS A 283 -18.98 6.89 5.81
N HIS A 284 -20.11 6.86 6.54
CA HIS A 284 -20.92 5.65 6.73
C HIS A 284 -21.53 5.05 5.46
N SER A 285 -21.51 5.80 4.35
CA SER A 285 -21.89 5.33 3.01
C SER A 285 -20.74 4.68 2.24
N ALA A 286 -19.54 4.56 2.84
CA ALA A 286 -18.39 3.92 2.23
C ALA A 286 -18.75 2.47 1.84
N SER A 287 -18.23 2.03 0.70
CA SER A 287 -18.42 0.65 0.26
C SER A 287 -17.52 -0.31 1.05
N ARG A 288 -17.90 -1.58 1.12
CA ARG A 288 -17.05 -2.64 1.69
C ARG A 288 -15.66 -2.67 1.05
N THR A 289 -15.59 -2.48 -0.27
CA THR A 289 -14.32 -2.44 -1.03
C THR A 289 -13.46 -1.25 -0.61
N SER A 290 -14.04 -0.09 -0.27
CA SER A 290 -13.28 1.06 0.21
C SER A 290 -12.74 0.85 1.62
N LEU A 291 -13.52 0.22 2.50
CA LEU A 291 -13.16 0.06 3.91
C LEU A 291 -12.14 -1.07 4.12
N LEU A 292 -12.42 -2.25 3.59
CA LEU A 292 -11.55 -3.42 3.73
C LEU A 292 -10.44 -3.43 2.69
N GLY A 293 -10.75 -3.01 1.46
CA GLY A 293 -9.90 -3.10 0.29
C GLY A 293 -10.53 -3.96 -0.82
N GLY A 294 -9.84 -4.02 -1.96
CA GLY A 294 -10.24 -4.76 -3.15
C GLY A 294 -9.94 -4.00 -4.43
N GLY A 295 -10.72 -4.27 -5.48
CA GLY A 295 -10.55 -3.64 -6.81
C GLY A 295 -10.94 -4.56 -7.96
N SER A 296 -11.01 -4.00 -9.17
CA SER A 296 -11.07 -4.75 -10.43
C SER A 296 -9.65 -4.84 -11.00
N GLY A 297 -9.08 -6.03 -11.11
CA GLY A 297 -7.68 -6.23 -11.47
C GLY A 297 -6.85 -6.57 -10.24
N ARG A 298 -6.08 -5.62 -9.71
CA ARG A 298 -5.20 -5.82 -8.55
C ARG A 298 -5.90 -5.51 -7.22
N VAL A 299 -5.75 -6.39 -6.23
CA VAL A 299 -6.23 -6.12 -4.86
C VAL A 299 -5.46 -4.95 -4.25
N ARG A 300 -6.18 -3.92 -3.76
CA ARG A 300 -5.61 -2.76 -3.06
C ARG A 300 -6.04 -2.72 -1.59
N PRO A 301 -5.21 -2.16 -0.70
CA PRO A 301 -5.58 -1.97 0.70
C PRO A 301 -6.75 -0.98 0.83
N GLY A 302 -7.63 -1.23 1.80
CA GLY A 302 -8.72 -0.31 2.17
C GLY A 302 -8.35 0.65 3.29
N GLU A 303 -9.32 1.45 3.73
CA GLU A 303 -9.15 2.43 4.81
C GLU A 303 -8.66 1.81 6.13
N LEU A 304 -9.04 0.58 6.45
CA LEU A 304 -8.53 -0.15 7.62
C LEU A 304 -7.00 -0.31 7.59
N SER A 305 -6.47 -0.84 6.49
CA SER A 305 -5.03 -1.03 6.33
C SER A 305 -4.29 0.30 6.20
N ARG A 306 -4.93 1.32 5.62
CA ARG A 306 -4.36 2.68 5.57
C ARG A 306 -4.36 3.39 6.92
N ALA A 307 -5.15 2.89 7.88
CA ALA A 307 -5.20 3.33 9.28
C ALA A 307 -4.36 2.45 10.21
N HIS A 308 -3.61 1.47 9.67
CA HIS A 308 -2.72 0.62 10.45
C HIS A 308 -1.77 1.47 11.30
N THR A 309 -1.53 1.02 12.54
CA THR A 309 -0.77 1.69 13.62
C THR A 309 -1.31 3.05 14.04
N GLY A 310 -2.46 3.45 13.54
CA GLY A 310 -3.17 4.66 13.92
C GLY A 310 -4.60 4.42 14.33
N CYS A 311 -5.49 5.32 13.90
CA CYS A 311 -6.88 5.36 14.34
C CYS A 311 -7.85 5.32 13.14
N LEU A 312 -8.80 4.39 13.19
CA LEU A 312 -9.97 4.36 12.31
C LEU A 312 -11.20 4.85 13.06
N PHE A 313 -11.70 6.02 12.70
CA PHE A 313 -12.90 6.62 13.27
C PHE A 313 -14.12 6.30 12.41
N LEU A 314 -15.12 5.64 13.02
CA LEU A 314 -16.39 5.29 12.40
C LEU A 314 -17.50 6.12 13.03
N ASP A 315 -17.71 7.31 12.47
CA ASP A 315 -18.80 8.20 12.92
C ASP A 315 -20.16 7.65 12.49
N GLU A 316 -21.16 7.91 13.32
CA GLU A 316 -22.52 7.42 13.14
C GLU A 316 -22.57 5.91 12.85
N PHE A 317 -21.75 5.11 13.54
CA PHE A 317 -21.50 3.69 13.27
C PHE A 317 -22.75 2.84 12.96
N PRO A 318 -23.90 2.99 13.65
CA PRO A 318 -25.08 2.19 13.33
C PRO A 318 -25.72 2.53 11.96
N LEU A 319 -25.25 3.55 11.25
CA LEU A 319 -25.66 3.85 9.88
C LEU A 319 -24.90 3.02 8.83
N PHE A 320 -23.74 2.46 9.16
CA PHE A 320 -23.02 1.56 8.26
C PHE A 320 -23.84 0.32 7.92
N SER A 321 -23.64 -0.25 6.73
CA SER A 321 -24.35 -1.47 6.34
C SER A 321 -23.99 -2.65 7.26
N ALA A 322 -24.92 -3.57 7.46
CA ALA A 322 -24.67 -4.76 8.30
C ALA A 322 -23.48 -5.59 7.78
N ASP A 323 -23.32 -5.66 6.46
CA ASP A 323 -22.20 -6.35 5.82
C ASP A 323 -20.83 -5.74 6.17
N ILE A 324 -20.76 -4.41 6.29
CA ILE A 324 -19.55 -3.72 6.74
C ILE A 324 -19.28 -4.02 8.22
N VAL A 325 -20.31 -3.93 9.07
CA VAL A 325 -20.17 -4.21 10.50
C VAL A 325 -19.67 -5.64 10.72
N GLU A 326 -20.28 -6.64 10.08
CA GLU A 326 -19.81 -8.03 10.19
C GLU A 326 -18.37 -8.20 9.68
N ALA A 327 -18.00 -7.53 8.60
CA ALA A 327 -16.66 -7.65 8.06
C ALA A 327 -15.56 -6.98 8.90
N LEU A 328 -15.90 -6.08 9.83
CA LEU A 328 -14.94 -5.51 10.79
C LEU A 328 -14.51 -6.51 11.87
N ARG A 329 -15.28 -7.58 12.09
CA ARG A 329 -15.02 -8.55 13.15
C ARG A 329 -13.63 -9.16 13.07
N GLN A 330 -13.26 -9.72 11.92
CA GLN A 330 -11.96 -10.36 11.73
C GLN A 330 -10.79 -9.38 11.90
N PRO A 331 -10.78 -8.19 11.25
CA PRO A 331 -9.72 -7.19 11.44
C PRO A 331 -9.51 -6.79 12.90
N LEU A 332 -10.59 -6.65 13.68
CA LEU A 332 -10.52 -6.31 15.12
C LEU A 332 -9.93 -7.44 15.97
N GLU A 333 -9.97 -8.69 15.50
CA GLU A 333 -9.40 -9.84 16.22
C GLU A 333 -7.97 -10.16 15.81
N SER A 334 -7.74 -10.30 14.50
CA SER A 334 -6.45 -10.74 13.96
C SER A 334 -5.50 -9.58 13.68
N GLY A 335 -6.02 -8.35 13.59
CA GLY A 335 -5.24 -7.19 13.17
C GLY A 335 -4.82 -7.25 11.70
N GLU A 336 -5.51 -8.03 10.87
CA GLU A 336 -5.20 -8.25 9.46
C GLU A 336 -6.50 -8.39 8.64
N VAL A 337 -6.42 -8.02 7.36
CA VAL A 337 -7.52 -8.18 6.39
C VAL A 337 -7.04 -9.05 5.25
N THR A 338 -7.71 -10.18 5.04
CA THR A 338 -7.50 -11.02 3.85
C THR A 338 -8.61 -10.78 2.85
N ILE A 339 -8.23 -10.43 1.62
CA ILE A 339 -9.14 -10.20 0.50
C ILE A 339 -8.86 -11.26 -0.56
N ALA A 340 -9.82 -12.14 -0.78
CA ALA A 340 -9.80 -13.11 -1.87
C ALA A 340 -10.71 -12.65 -3.01
N ARG A 341 -10.17 -12.56 -4.24
CA ARG A 341 -10.92 -12.28 -5.47
C ARG A 341 -10.37 -13.10 -6.63
N GLY A 342 -11.22 -13.96 -7.22
CA GLY A 342 -10.80 -14.84 -8.31
C GLY A 342 -9.68 -15.78 -7.85
N GLU A 343 -8.57 -15.79 -8.58
CA GLU A 343 -7.35 -16.55 -8.21
C GLU A 343 -6.39 -15.75 -7.31
N GLU A 344 -6.67 -14.47 -7.02
CA GLU A 344 -5.82 -13.64 -6.17
C GLU A 344 -6.31 -13.63 -4.73
N SER A 345 -5.38 -13.81 -3.78
CA SER A 345 -5.60 -13.61 -2.35
C SER A 345 -4.49 -12.72 -1.80
N ALA A 346 -4.87 -11.69 -1.07
CA ALA A 346 -3.94 -10.71 -0.51
C ALA A 346 -4.29 -10.43 0.95
N THR A 347 -3.30 -10.51 1.83
CA THR A 347 -3.42 -10.11 3.23
C THR A 347 -2.71 -8.79 3.45
N PHE A 348 -3.36 -7.88 4.18
CA PHE A 348 -2.81 -6.60 4.59
C PHE A 348 -2.91 -6.45 6.11
N PRO A 349 -1.94 -5.82 6.77
CA PRO A 349 -2.06 -5.49 8.18
C PRO A 349 -3.17 -4.45 8.37
N ALA A 350 -3.83 -4.51 9.53
CA ALA A 350 -4.91 -3.64 9.95
C ALA A 350 -5.02 -3.53 11.48
N ARG A 351 -3.87 -3.61 12.18
CA ARG A 351 -3.79 -3.30 13.61
C ARG A 351 -4.00 -1.80 13.79
N THR A 352 -5.23 -1.38 14.01
CA THR A 352 -5.63 0.03 14.16
C THR A 352 -6.51 0.16 15.38
N MET A 353 -6.39 1.27 16.09
CA MET A 353 -7.34 1.63 17.15
C MET A 353 -8.67 2.03 16.48
N VAL A 354 -9.72 1.24 16.70
CA VAL A 354 -11.05 1.57 16.18
C VAL A 354 -11.83 2.40 17.19
N VAL A 355 -12.32 3.55 16.72
CA VAL A 355 -13.13 4.47 17.51
C VAL A 355 -14.49 4.58 16.85
N ILE A 356 -15.52 4.19 17.59
CA ILE A 356 -16.90 4.20 17.12
C ILE A 356 -17.66 5.33 17.80
N ALA A 357 -18.34 6.17 17.02
CA ALA A 357 -19.28 7.15 17.56
C ALA A 357 -20.73 6.81 17.18
N CYS A 358 -21.65 7.01 18.12
CA CYS A 358 -23.06 6.83 17.88
C CYS A 358 -23.93 7.87 18.59
N ASN A 359 -25.09 8.12 18.00
CA ASN A 359 -26.13 8.94 18.60
C ASN A 359 -27.16 8.03 19.30
N PRO A 360 -28.03 8.55 20.19
CA PRO A 360 -29.04 7.73 20.88
C PRO A 360 -30.10 7.12 19.93
N CYS A 361 -30.25 7.69 18.74
CA CYS A 361 -31.13 7.24 17.66
C CYS A 361 -30.64 7.80 16.30
N PRO A 362 -31.22 7.36 15.16
CA PRO A 362 -30.86 7.89 13.84
C PRO A 362 -31.02 9.41 13.69
N CYS A 363 -32.05 10.02 14.29
CA CYS A 363 -32.22 11.47 14.21
C CYS A 363 -31.38 12.25 15.25
N GLY A 364 -30.80 11.57 16.24
CA GLY A 364 -29.99 12.17 17.31
C GLY A 364 -30.78 12.81 18.46
N ASP A 365 -32.09 12.99 18.32
CA ASP A 365 -32.93 13.75 19.26
C ASP A 365 -33.69 12.87 20.27
N TYR A 366 -33.29 11.60 20.41
CA TYR A 366 -33.92 10.71 21.38
C TYR A 366 -33.40 10.96 22.77
N HIS A 367 -34.34 11.21 23.68
CA HIS A 367 -34.08 11.32 25.10
C HIS A 367 -34.98 10.35 25.90
N PRO A 368 -34.50 9.74 26.98
CA PRO A 368 -35.31 8.86 27.82
C PRO A 368 -36.46 9.60 28.52
N THR A 369 -36.25 10.88 28.87
CA THR A 369 -37.29 11.73 29.47
C THR A 369 -38.16 12.36 28.38
N ASN A 370 -39.48 12.26 28.54
CA ASN A 370 -40.42 12.73 27.54
C ASN A 370 -40.37 14.26 27.31
N ARG A 371 -39.96 15.02 28.34
CA ARG A 371 -39.86 16.49 28.29
C ARG A 371 -38.85 16.97 27.24
N ASP A 372 -37.76 16.22 27.06
CA ASP A 372 -36.62 16.61 26.23
C ASP A 372 -36.51 15.76 24.96
N ASN A 373 -37.40 14.77 24.80
CA ASN A 373 -37.41 13.87 23.67
C ASN A 373 -38.08 14.51 22.44
N ARG A 374 -37.27 14.87 21.44
CA ARG A 374 -37.74 15.44 20.15
C ARG A 374 -37.62 14.43 19.00
N CYS A 375 -37.45 13.16 19.32
CA CYS A 375 -37.21 12.11 18.34
C CYS A 375 -38.45 11.80 17.50
N THR A 376 -38.28 11.82 16.19
CA THR A 376 -39.29 11.46 15.20
C THR A 376 -39.15 10.03 14.67
N CYS A 377 -38.16 9.27 15.17
CA CYS A 377 -37.93 7.90 14.71
C CYS A 377 -38.99 6.94 15.25
N THR A 378 -39.49 6.05 14.39
CA THR A 378 -40.34 4.92 14.81
C THR A 378 -39.59 3.99 15.74
N GLU A 379 -40.32 3.27 16.59
CA GLU A 379 -39.72 2.33 17.53
C GLU A 379 -38.91 1.22 16.83
N VAL A 380 -39.45 0.68 15.73
CA VAL A 380 -38.76 -0.31 14.88
C VAL A 380 -37.41 0.24 14.41
N ARG A 381 -37.40 1.47 13.85
CA ARG A 381 -36.16 2.09 13.36
C ARG A 381 -35.14 2.32 14.47
N ARG A 382 -35.58 2.68 15.68
CA ARG A 382 -34.69 2.81 16.85
C ARG A 382 -34.14 1.46 17.30
N ARG A 383 -34.97 0.41 17.28
CA ARG A 383 -34.55 -0.95 17.63
C ARG A 383 -33.50 -1.47 16.65
N ASP A 384 -33.72 -1.30 15.36
CA ASP A 384 -32.78 -1.73 14.31
C ASP A 384 -31.45 -0.98 14.41
N TYR A 385 -31.50 0.33 14.70
CA TYR A 385 -30.30 1.13 14.97
C TYR A 385 -29.52 0.60 16.17
N ARG A 386 -30.20 0.39 17.32
CA ARG A 386 -29.55 -0.12 18.54
C ARG A 386 -29.03 -1.54 18.40
N LYS A 387 -29.64 -2.37 17.55
CA LYS A 387 -29.18 -3.74 17.30
C LYS A 387 -27.74 -3.77 16.77
N LYS A 388 -27.32 -2.76 16.02
CA LYS A 388 -25.93 -2.63 15.54
C LYS A 388 -24.95 -2.15 16.62
N LEU A 389 -25.46 -1.64 17.74
CA LEU A 389 -24.68 -1.31 18.94
C LEU A 389 -24.54 -2.51 19.88
N SER A 390 -24.81 -3.72 19.39
CA SER A 390 -24.69 -4.97 20.14
C SER A 390 -24.13 -6.05 19.22
N GLY A 391 -23.42 -7.01 19.80
CA GLY A 391 -22.87 -8.16 19.07
C GLY A 391 -21.38 -7.99 18.75
N PRO A 392 -20.85 -8.81 17.81
CA PRO A 392 -19.43 -9.13 17.78
C PRO A 392 -18.50 -7.91 17.70
N VAL A 393 -18.80 -6.90 16.89
CA VAL A 393 -17.93 -5.72 16.82
C VAL A 393 -17.90 -4.94 18.14
N VAL A 394 -19.06 -4.73 18.77
CA VAL A 394 -19.14 -3.96 20.02
C VAL A 394 -18.60 -4.75 21.21
N ASP A 395 -18.71 -6.09 21.19
CA ASP A 395 -18.11 -6.96 22.20
C ASP A 395 -16.56 -6.88 22.22
N ARG A 396 -15.96 -6.30 21.17
CA ARG A 396 -14.50 -6.05 21.05
C ARG A 396 -14.13 -4.60 21.36
N VAL A 397 -15.07 -3.78 21.82
CA VAL A 397 -14.79 -2.43 22.32
C VAL A 397 -14.46 -2.50 23.80
N ASP A 398 -13.24 -2.14 24.16
CA ASP A 398 -12.77 -2.21 25.54
C ASP A 398 -13.33 -1.09 26.41
N ILE A 399 -13.46 0.12 25.85
CA ILE A 399 -13.83 1.33 26.59
C ILE A 399 -15.09 1.93 25.99
N THR A 400 -16.10 2.17 26.82
CA THR A 400 -17.32 2.89 26.43
C THR A 400 -17.48 4.15 27.27
N ARG A 401 -17.78 5.27 26.60
CA ARG A 401 -18.08 6.55 27.24
C ARG A 401 -19.30 7.22 26.66
N HIS A 402 -20.07 7.84 27.54
CA HIS A 402 -21.15 8.74 27.19
C HIS A 402 -20.61 10.18 27.25
N VAL A 403 -20.81 10.96 26.19
CA VAL A 403 -20.29 12.31 26.00
C VAL A 403 -21.43 13.29 25.79
#